data_AF-A0A2T0WT35-F1
#
_entry.id   AF-A0A2T0WT35-F1
#
_cell.length_a   1.000
_cell.length_b   1.000
_cell.length_c   1.000
_cell.angle_alpha   90.00
_cell.angle_beta   90.00
_cell.angle_gamma   90.00
#
_symmetry.space_group_name_H-M   'P 1'
#
loop_
_entity.id
_entity.type
_entity.pdbx_description
1 polymer ?
#
loop_
_entity_poly.entity_id
_entity_poly.type
_entity_poly.pdbx_seq_one_letter_code
_entity_poly.pdbx_strand_id
1 'polypeptide(L)'
;MDQDSMDLAEGQFPLGIWTDLRYEQDALVLNRSNELIKNTMGYVFKADGTMIVRDIAGWCGTPPIVTDDFSGTWRIKGNILKIERKYWGGTFVQEWEILGADNNQASIKLLNSESKS
;
A
#
# COMPACT_ATOMS: atom_id res chain seq x y z
N MET A 1 7.18 -8.92 -27.33
CA MET A 1 7.52 -9.77 -26.14
C MET A 1 7.96 -8.76 -25.13
N ASP A 2 7.03 -8.26 -24.33
CA ASP A 2 7.26 -7.04 -23.55
C ASP A 2 7.53 -7.49 -22.12
N GLN A 3 8.79 -7.80 -21.84
CA GLN A 3 9.27 -8.00 -20.48
C GLN A 3 9.86 -6.69 -19.97
N ASP A 4 8.99 -5.76 -19.62
CA ASP A 4 9.30 -4.67 -18.66
C ASP A 4 9.15 -5.23 -17.24
N SER A 5 9.78 -6.37 -16.94
CA SER A 5 9.99 -6.80 -15.56
C SER A 5 11.15 -5.97 -15.03
N MET A 6 10.85 -4.80 -14.45
CA MET A 6 11.81 -4.12 -13.60
C MET A 6 12.16 -5.08 -12.46
N ASP A 7 13.38 -5.64 -12.49
CA ASP A 7 13.97 -6.43 -11.42
C ASP A 7 14.13 -5.55 -10.19
N LEU A 8 13.05 -5.39 -9.42
CA LEU A 8 13.09 -4.71 -8.14
C LEU A 8 13.89 -5.59 -7.18
N ALA A 9 15.09 -5.15 -6.84
CA ALA A 9 15.87 -5.79 -5.79
C ALA A 9 15.11 -5.76 -4.46
N GLU A 10 15.23 -6.83 -3.66
CA GLU A 10 14.71 -6.83 -2.29
C GLU A 10 15.23 -5.59 -1.54
N GLY A 11 14.31 -4.82 -0.95
CA GLY A 11 14.63 -3.55 -0.30
C GLY A 11 14.28 -2.31 -1.11
N GLN A 12 13.90 -2.40 -2.39
CA GLN A 12 13.34 -1.27 -3.12
C GLN A 12 11.84 -1.11 -2.89
N PHE A 13 11.35 0.14 -2.80
CA PHE A 13 9.91 0.40 -2.78
C PHE A 13 9.27 -0.11 -4.09
N PRO A 14 8.11 -0.80 -4.05
CA PRO A 14 7.23 -0.94 -2.89
C PRO A 14 7.52 -2.13 -1.98
N LEU A 15 8.46 -3.03 -2.31
CA LEU A 15 8.67 -4.29 -1.58
C LEU A 15 8.89 -4.09 -0.07
N GLY A 16 8.33 -5.00 0.73
CA GLY A 16 8.47 -4.99 2.18
C GLY A 16 7.22 -4.49 2.92
N ILE A 17 7.40 -4.16 4.20
CA ILE A 17 6.32 -3.79 5.11
C ILE A 17 6.37 -2.29 5.37
N TRP A 18 5.23 -1.64 5.23
CA TRP A 18 5.08 -0.19 5.37
C TRP A 18 3.95 0.12 6.35
N THR A 19 4.22 0.98 7.32
CA THR A 19 3.30 1.39 8.38
C THR A 19 3.52 2.87 8.71
N ASP A 20 2.92 3.35 9.81
CA ASP A 20 3.01 4.75 10.25
C ASP A 20 2.63 5.74 9.13
N LEU A 21 1.48 5.43 8.52
CA LEU A 21 0.90 6.19 7.42
C LEU A 21 0.49 7.58 7.91
N ARG A 22 1.07 8.62 7.33
CA ARG A 22 0.75 10.00 7.69
C ARG A 22 0.70 10.88 6.46
N TYR A 23 -0.19 11.85 6.47
CA TYR A 23 -0.22 12.88 5.43
C TYR A 23 0.73 14.01 5.82
N GLU A 24 1.69 14.30 4.96
CA GLU A 24 2.53 15.49 5.01
C GLU A 24 2.23 16.33 3.78
N GLN A 25 1.58 17.48 3.99
CA GLN A 25 1.05 18.32 2.90
C GLN A 25 0.10 17.52 2.00
N ASP A 26 0.45 17.32 0.72
CA ASP A 26 -0.35 16.58 -0.27
C ASP A 26 0.21 15.17 -0.54
N ALA A 27 1.16 14.70 0.27
CA ALA A 27 1.78 13.38 0.13
C ALA A 27 1.39 12.46 1.29
N LEU A 28 1.10 11.20 0.96
CA LEU A 28 1.06 10.12 1.94
C LEU A 28 2.49 9.62 2.15
N VAL A 29 2.97 9.72 3.38
CA VAL A 29 4.28 9.23 3.78
C VAL A 29 4.11 7.90 4.51
N LEU A 30 4.92 6.93 4.11
CA LEU A 30 4.97 5.59 4.68
C LEU A 30 6.35 5.33 5.26
N ASN A 31 6.42 4.73 6.44
CA ASN A 31 7.68 4.29 7.03
C ASN A 31 7.81 2.77 6.91
N ARG A 32 9.03 2.32 6.61
CA ARG A 32 9.32 0.90 6.55
C ARG A 32 9.35 0.30 7.95
N SER A 33 8.93 -0.95 8.03
CA SER A 33 8.93 -1.73 9.27
C SER A 33 9.36 -3.18 8.99
N ASN A 34 9.67 -3.91 10.06
CA ASN A 34 9.89 -5.35 10.01
C ASN A 34 8.60 -6.14 10.29
N GLU A 35 7.56 -5.47 10.76
CA GLU A 35 6.25 -6.06 11.07
C GLU A 35 5.11 -5.06 10.91
N LEU A 36 3.90 -5.56 10.66
CA LEU A 36 2.70 -4.74 10.72
C LEU A 36 2.33 -4.50 12.19
N ILE A 37 2.30 -3.24 12.61
CA ILE A 37 1.90 -2.86 13.96
C ILE A 37 0.42 -3.24 14.19
N LYS A 38 0.11 -3.72 15.40
CA LYS A 38 -1.24 -4.15 15.77
C LYS A 38 -2.17 -2.94 15.84
N ASN A 39 -3.38 -3.08 15.30
CA ASN A 39 -4.44 -2.05 15.31
C ASN A 39 -4.04 -0.75 14.60
N THR A 40 -3.14 -0.82 13.62
CA THR A 40 -2.74 0.29 12.77
C THR A 40 -2.82 -0.11 11.31
N MET A 41 -3.08 0.84 10.43
CA MET A 41 -3.05 0.59 8.99
C MET A 41 -1.63 0.32 8.50
N GLY A 42 -1.53 -0.45 7.41
CA GLY A 42 -0.24 -0.74 6.79
C GLY A 42 -0.36 -1.62 5.55
N TYR A 43 0.77 -1.77 4.88
CA TYR A 43 0.89 -2.51 3.63
C TYR A 43 2.04 -3.51 3.70
N VAL A 44 1.86 -4.66 3.07
CA VAL A 44 2.93 -5.63 2.82
C VAL A 44 2.95 -5.90 1.33
N PHE A 45 3.99 -5.46 0.63
CA PHE A 45 4.16 -5.73 -0.80
C PHE A 45 5.17 -6.86 -0.99
N LYS A 46 4.76 -7.90 -1.72
CA LYS A 46 5.59 -9.06 -2.01
C LYS A 46 6.06 -9.03 -3.46
N ALA A 47 7.24 -9.60 -3.71
CA ALA A 47 7.88 -9.62 -5.03
C ALA A 47 7.08 -10.37 -6.10
N ASP A 48 6.15 -11.23 -5.71
CA ASP A 48 5.23 -11.95 -6.61
C ASP A 48 4.06 -11.10 -7.13
N GLY A 49 4.01 -9.80 -6.79
CA GLY A 49 2.93 -8.89 -7.17
C GLY A 49 1.69 -9.00 -6.27
N THR A 50 1.72 -9.81 -5.22
CA THR A 50 0.67 -9.86 -4.20
C THR A 50 0.94 -8.86 -3.08
N MET A 51 -0.11 -8.47 -2.37
CA MET A 51 0.00 -7.63 -1.18
C MET A 51 -1.02 -7.96 -0.11
N ILE A 52 -0.70 -7.55 1.11
CA ILE A 52 -1.63 -7.47 2.23
C ILE A 52 -1.85 -6.01 2.55
N VAL A 53 -3.10 -5.63 2.79
CA VAL A 53 -3.47 -4.33 3.32
C VAL A 53 -4.15 -4.52 4.66
N ARG A 54 -3.53 -3.98 5.71
CA ARG A 54 -4.18 -3.86 7.01
C ARG A 54 -5.01 -2.60 7.02
N ASP A 55 -6.33 -2.76 7.10
CA ASP A 55 -7.29 -1.67 7.11
C ASP A 55 -8.33 -1.87 8.23
N ILE A 56 -9.15 -0.86 8.50
CA ILE A 56 -10.21 -0.91 9.51
C ILE A 56 -11.17 -2.05 9.15
N ALA A 57 -11.40 -2.93 10.13
CA ALA A 57 -12.16 -4.18 9.96
C ALA A 57 -13.68 -3.97 9.74
N GLY A 58 -14.18 -2.74 9.84
CA GLY A 58 -15.60 -2.45 9.66
C GLY A 58 -15.95 -0.97 9.52
N TRP A 59 -17.22 -0.70 9.22
CA TRP A 59 -17.79 0.63 9.02
C TRP A 59 -17.71 1.55 10.25
N CYS A 60 -17.77 0.99 11.45
CA CYS A 60 -17.82 1.76 12.68
C CYS A 60 -16.44 1.74 13.35
N GLY A 61 -15.64 2.79 13.12
CA GLY A 61 -14.35 3.04 13.79
C GLY A 61 -14.47 3.38 15.28
N THR A 62 -15.44 2.83 16.00
CA THR A 62 -15.56 3.03 17.44
C THR A 62 -14.50 2.20 18.17
N PRO A 63 -13.73 2.80 19.09
CA PRO A 63 -12.73 2.10 19.87
C PRO A 63 -13.23 0.80 20.50
N PRO A 64 -12.38 -0.24 20.57
CA PRO A 64 -11.01 -0.27 20.05
C PRO A 64 -10.97 -0.31 18.52
N ILE A 65 -9.98 0.37 17.91
CA ILE A 65 -9.71 0.24 16.47
C ILE A 65 -9.35 -1.23 16.23
N VAL A 66 -10.22 -1.93 15.52
CA VAL A 66 -9.95 -3.29 15.04
C VAL A 66 -9.57 -3.18 13.57
N THR A 67 -8.40 -3.69 13.24
CA THR A 67 -7.92 -3.81 11.87
C THR A 67 -7.97 -5.25 11.41
N ASP A 68 -8.19 -5.46 10.12
CA ASP A 68 -8.13 -6.78 9.47
C ASP A 68 -7.21 -6.72 8.25
N ASP A 69 -6.71 -7.89 7.84
CA ASP A 69 -5.78 -8.06 6.75
C ASP A 69 -6.53 -8.48 5.47
N PHE A 70 -6.54 -7.59 4.49
CA PHE A 70 -7.16 -7.82 3.19
C PHE A 70 -6.11 -8.13 2.13
N SER A 71 -6.40 -9.11 1.27
CA SER A 71 -5.53 -9.42 0.14
C SER A 71 -5.71 -8.45 -1.02
N GLY A 72 -4.62 -8.23 -1.74
CA GLY A 72 -4.60 -7.44 -2.97
C GLY A 72 -3.46 -7.84 -3.88
N THR A 73 -3.34 -7.08 -4.96
CA THR A 73 -2.25 -7.15 -5.93
C THR A 73 -1.75 -5.75 -6.23
N TRP A 74 -0.51 -5.67 -6.68
CA TRP A 74 0.12 -4.43 -7.07
C TRP A 74 0.93 -4.61 -8.35
N ARG A 75 1.10 -3.51 -9.09
CA ARG A 75 1.99 -3.42 -10.26
C ARG A 75 2.58 -2.04 -10.31
N ILE A 76 3.83 -1.94 -10.74
CA ILE A 76 4.53 -0.67 -10.95
C ILE A 76 4.81 -0.46 -12.44
N LYS A 77 4.68 0.77 -12.91
CA LYS A 77 5.10 1.19 -14.26
C LYS A 77 5.70 2.59 -14.17
N GLY A 78 7.02 2.69 -14.33
CA GLY A 78 7.73 3.95 -14.09
C GLY A 78 7.61 4.37 -12.62
N ASN A 79 7.14 5.59 -12.36
CA ASN A 79 6.86 6.10 -11.01
C ASN A 79 5.41 5.86 -10.54
N ILE A 80 4.60 5.12 -11.30
CA ILE A 80 3.20 4.87 -10.95
C ILE A 80 3.04 3.48 -10.35
N LEU A 81 2.59 3.43 -9.10
CA LEU A 81 2.20 2.21 -8.40
C LEU A 81 0.68 2.05 -8.47
N LYS A 82 0.21 0.98 -9.09
CA LYS A 82 -1.20 0.60 -9.12
C LYS A 82 -1.46 -0.50 -8.10
N ILE A 83 -2.48 -0.29 -7.27
CA ILE A 83 -2.91 -1.22 -6.22
C ILE A 83 -4.36 -1.61 -6.50
N GLU A 84 -4.65 -2.90 -6.40
CA GLU A 84 -5.99 -3.45 -6.39
C GLU A 84 -6.15 -4.33 -5.16
N ARG A 85 -7.04 -3.94 -4.25
CA ARG A 85 -7.21 -4.62 -2.96
C ARG A 85 -8.67 -4.85 -2.64
N LYS A 86 -8.95 -5.91 -1.89
CA LYS A 86 -10.27 -6.09 -1.27
C LYS A 86 -10.38 -5.18 -0.05
N TYR A 87 -11.62 -4.88 0.31
CA TYR A 87 -11.99 -4.30 1.60
C TYR A 87 -13.36 -4.86 2.01
N TRP A 88 -13.83 -4.49 3.20
CA TRP A 88 -15.09 -5.01 3.75
C TRP A 88 -16.33 -4.80 2.86
N GLY A 89 -16.30 -3.83 1.93
CA GLY A 89 -17.42 -3.46 1.06
C GLY A 89 -17.23 -3.72 -0.45
N GLY A 90 -16.18 -4.45 -0.85
CA GLY A 90 -15.91 -4.76 -2.26
C GLY A 90 -14.44 -4.70 -2.64
N THR A 91 -14.14 -4.18 -3.83
CA THR A 91 -12.78 -4.01 -4.35
C THR A 91 -12.45 -2.53 -4.48
N PHE A 92 -11.19 -2.19 -4.21
CA PHE A 92 -10.67 -0.83 -4.28
C PHE A 92 -9.44 -0.81 -5.19
N VAL A 93 -9.43 0.12 -6.15
CA VAL A 93 -8.32 0.32 -7.07
C VAL A 93 -7.75 1.71 -6.84
N GLN A 94 -6.43 1.79 -6.64
CA GLN A 94 -5.71 3.04 -6.44
C GLN A 94 -4.53 3.14 -7.39
N GLU A 95 -4.20 4.37 -7.76
CA GLU A 95 -2.98 4.70 -8.49
C GLU A 95 -2.23 5.76 -7.72
N TRP A 96 -0.97 5.47 -7.41
CA TRP A 96 -0.09 6.32 -6.62
C TRP A 96 1.10 6.75 -7.47
N GLU A 97 1.40 8.03 -7.45
CA GLU A 97 2.68 8.55 -7.94
C GLU A 97 3.72 8.46 -6.84
N ILE A 98 4.86 7.84 -7.13
CA ILE A 98 6.01 7.78 -6.22
C ILE A 98 6.77 9.10 -6.37
N LEU A 99 6.70 9.94 -5.34
CA LEU A 99 7.42 11.21 -5.29
C LEU A 99 8.89 11.01 -4.89
N GLY A 100 9.14 10.01 -4.04
CA GLY A 100 10.48 9.62 -3.62
C GLY A 100 10.42 8.46 -2.64
N ALA A 101 11.42 7.59 -2.67
CA ALA A 101 11.54 6.49 -1.73
C ALA A 101 13.00 6.16 -1.45
N ASP A 102 13.29 5.82 -0.20
CA ASP A 102 14.55 5.25 0.25
C ASP A 102 14.30 3.96 1.04
N ASN A 103 15.33 3.47 1.72
CA ASN A 103 15.27 2.21 2.46
C ASN A 103 14.38 2.24 3.70
N ASN A 104 13.98 3.42 4.18
CA ASN A 104 13.24 3.64 5.42
C ASN A 104 11.92 4.37 5.22
N GLN A 105 11.78 5.17 4.17
CA GLN A 105 10.61 6.01 3.95
C GLN A 105 10.24 6.10 2.47
N ALA A 106 8.94 6.18 2.20
CA ALA A 106 8.40 6.48 0.88
C ALA A 106 7.37 7.59 0.98
N SER A 107 7.40 8.51 0.02
CA SER A 107 6.41 9.57 -0.17
C SER A 107 5.69 9.33 -1.47
N ILE A 108 4.36 9.22 -1.40
CA ILE A 108 3.51 9.01 -2.57
C ILE A 108 2.41 10.07 -2.65
N LYS A 109 1.91 10.30 -3.86
CA LYS A 109 0.72 11.10 -4.11
C LYS A 109 -0.40 10.21 -4.64
N LEU A 110 -1.58 10.27 -4.04
CA LEU A 110 -2.75 9.59 -4.56
C LEU A 110 -3.23 10.29 -5.84
N LEU A 111 -3.19 9.59 -6.98
CA LEU A 111 -3.63 10.10 -8.27
C LEU A 111 -5.10 9.74 -8.56
N ASN A 112 -5.45 8.47 -8.34
CA ASN A 112 -6.79 7.96 -8.56
C ASN A 112 -7.17 6.97 -7.46
N SER A 113 -8.49 6.89 -7.20
CA SER A 113 -9.07 6.07 -6.15
C SER A 113 -10.50 5.70 -6.52
N GLU A 114 -10.73 4.44 -6.87
CA GLU A 114 -12.02 3.92 -7.32
C GLU A 114 -12.46 2.74 -6.46
N SER A 115 -13.67 2.81 -5.91
CA SER A 115 -14.35 1.68 -5.28
C SER A 115 -15.29 0.99 -6.27
N LYS A 116 -15.23 -0.33 -6.34
CA LYS A 116 -16.19 -1.18 -7.05
C LYS A 116 -16.91 -2.06 -6.04
N SER A 117 -18.22 -1.85 -5.94
CA SER A 117 -19.16 -2.62 -5.11
C SER A 117 -19.84 -3.72 -5.91
#